data_AF-A0A7J7PDI8-F1
#
_entry.id   AF-A0A7J7PDI8-F1
#
_cell.length_a   1.000
_cell.length_b   1.000
_cell.length_c   1.000
_cell.angle_alpha   90.00
_cell.angle_beta   90.00
_cell.angle_gamma   90.00
#
_symmetry.space_group_name_H-M   'P 1'
#
loop_
_entity.id
_entity.type
_entity.pdbx_description
1 polymer ?
#
loop_
_entity_poly.entity_id
_entity_poly.type
_entity_poly.pdbx_seq_one_letter_code
_entity_poly.pdbx_strand_id
1 'polypeptide(L)'
;MRVTDPSSKALVFSQYNSTLEWLQRRLPEEGFSFRTITGSMAQRKRARAIEAFQSDPPTTVFLLSMRSGAVGINLTAASHVYLLEPCLNPALEEQAIGRAWRMGQQRKVTVKRFYVKVSSRGSSSVLNLLLFPCSCLSGLECDRCA
;
A
#
# COMPACT_ATOMS: atom_id res chain seq x y z
N MET A 1 8.60 11.05 1.22
CA MET A 1 9.12 9.73 0.82
C MET A 1 10.35 9.92 -0.06
N ARG A 2 10.24 10.20 -1.37
CA ARG A 2 11.40 10.42 -2.26
C ARG A 2 12.34 11.56 -1.86
N VAL A 3 11.80 12.65 -1.31
CA VAL A 3 12.60 13.79 -0.81
C VAL A 3 13.51 13.38 0.35
N THR A 4 13.06 12.45 1.19
CA THR A 4 13.82 11.97 2.35
C THR A 4 14.74 10.82 1.95
N ASP A 5 14.26 9.93 1.08
CA ASP A 5 15.00 8.80 0.57
C ASP A 5 14.53 8.43 -0.85
N PRO A 6 15.38 8.66 -1.87
CA PRO A 6 15.06 8.34 -3.27
C PRO A 6 14.88 6.84 -3.54
N SER A 7 15.49 5.97 -2.72
CA SER A 7 15.44 4.51 -2.89
C SER A 7 14.22 3.85 -2.25
N SER A 8 13.41 4.63 -1.52
CA SER A 8 12.24 4.10 -0.82
C SER A 8 11.21 3.57 -1.82
N LYS A 9 10.60 2.43 -1.47
CA LYS A 9 9.53 1.79 -2.25
C LYS A 9 8.24 1.73 -1.45
N ALA A 10 7.11 1.86 -2.16
CA ALA A 10 5.78 1.93 -1.57
C ALA A 10 4.85 0.83 -2.09
N LEU A 11 4.11 0.22 -1.18
CA LEU A 11 2.90 -0.54 -1.49
C LEU A 11 1.70 0.38 -1.37
N VAL A 12 0.81 0.32 -2.34
CA VAL A 12 -0.45 1.04 -2.32
C VAL A 12 -1.56 0.03 -2.50
N PHE A 13 -2.46 -0.01 -1.53
CA PHE A 13 -3.59 -0.92 -1.54
C PHE A 13 -4.93 -0.19 -1.65
N SER A 14 -5.83 -0.78 -2.43
CA SER A 14 -7.22 -0.34 -2.58
C SER A 14 -8.16 -1.55 -2.69
N GLN A 15 -9.43 -1.37 -2.32
CA GLN A 15 -10.47 -2.37 -2.54
C GLN A 15 -11.15 -2.17 -3.91
N TYR A 16 -11.08 -0.97 -4.47
CA TYR A 16 -11.68 -0.62 -5.76
C TYR A 16 -10.68 -0.68 -6.91
N ASN A 17 -10.98 -1.51 -7.92
CA ASN A 17 -10.18 -1.59 -9.14
C ASN A 17 -10.15 -0.26 -9.90
N SER A 18 -11.23 0.52 -9.86
CA SER A 18 -11.30 1.85 -10.48
C SER A 18 -10.25 2.81 -9.92
N THR A 19 -10.00 2.79 -8.61
CA THR A 19 -8.94 3.58 -7.96
C THR A 19 -7.56 3.14 -8.46
N LEU A 20 -7.33 1.84 -8.57
CA LEU A 20 -6.06 1.30 -9.09
C LEU A 20 -5.87 1.69 -10.56
N GLU A 21 -6.90 1.59 -11.40
CA GLU A 21 -6.85 1.99 -12.81
C GLU A 21 -6.61 3.50 -12.98
N TRP A 22 -7.20 4.32 -12.11
CA TRP A 22 -6.93 5.75 -12.07
C TRP A 22 -5.46 6.04 -11.71
N LEU A 23 -4.93 5.36 -10.68
CA LEU A 23 -3.52 5.49 -10.30
C LEU A 23 -2.56 5.00 -11.39
N GLN A 24 -2.90 3.93 -12.11
CA GLN A 24 -2.09 3.42 -13.22
C GLN A 24 -1.92 4.45 -14.34
N ARG A 25 -2.94 5.29 -14.57
CA ARG A 25 -2.85 6.39 -15.55
C ARG A 25 -2.08 7.58 -15.00
N ARG A 26 -2.29 7.94 -13.73
CA ARG A 26 -1.69 9.15 -13.15
C ARG A 26 -0.22 9.00 -12.74
N LEU A 27 0.20 7.83 -12.25
CA LEU A 27 1.56 7.61 -11.76
C LEU A 27 2.66 7.87 -12.81
N PRO A 28 2.52 7.42 -14.07
CA PRO A 28 3.49 7.73 -15.12
C PRO A 28 3.60 9.22 -15.44
N GLU A 29 2.47 9.95 -15.43
CA GLU A 29 2.42 11.41 -15.66
C GLU A 29 3.24 12.17 -14.59
N GLU A 30 3.28 11.62 -13.37
CA GLU A 30 4.04 12.14 -12.24
C GLU A 30 5.48 11.55 -12.14
N GLY A 31 5.93 10.79 -13.14
CA GLY A 31 7.28 10.21 -13.17
C GLY A 31 7.50 9.03 -12.21
N PHE A 32 6.45 8.25 -11.91
CA PHE A 32 6.56 7.04 -11.11
C PHE A 32 6.44 5.78 -11.97
N SER A 33 7.49 4.96 -11.97
CA SER A 33 7.39 3.58 -12.45
C SER A 33 6.73 2.71 -11.40
N PHE A 34 5.71 1.97 -11.82
CA PHE A 34 4.94 1.10 -10.96
C PHE A 34 4.81 -0.31 -11.54
N ARG A 35 4.45 -1.25 -10.68
CA ARG A 35 3.97 -2.59 -11.05
C ARG A 35 2.66 -2.88 -10.35
N THR A 36 1.88 -3.79 -10.91
CA THR A 36 0.60 -4.22 -10.32
C THR A 36 0.40 -5.71 -10.50
N ILE A 37 -0.48 -6.29 -9.68
CA ILE A 37 -0.94 -7.66 -9.81
C ILE A 37 -2.46 -7.68 -9.80
N THR A 38 -3.01 -8.35 -10.81
CA THR A 38 -4.43 -8.66 -10.93
C THR A 38 -4.66 -10.18 -10.89
N GLY A 39 -5.84 -10.59 -10.44
CA GLY A 39 -6.19 -12.02 -10.30
C GLY A 39 -6.20 -12.81 -11.62
N SER A 40 -6.33 -12.13 -12.75
CA SER A 40 -6.30 -12.71 -14.10
C SER A 40 -4.88 -12.89 -14.67
N MET A 41 -3.84 -12.41 -13.97
CA MET A 41 -2.47 -12.51 -14.47
C MET A 41 -1.94 -13.94 -14.36
N ALA A 42 -1.30 -14.42 -15.44
CA ALA A 42 -0.57 -15.68 -15.43
C ALA A 42 0.53 -15.68 -14.35
N GLN A 43 0.75 -16.82 -13.71
CA GLN A 43 1.69 -16.97 -12.58
C GLN A 43 3.11 -16.47 -12.91
N ARG A 44 3.61 -16.73 -14.14
CA ARG A 44 4.92 -16.24 -14.59
C ARG A 44 5.00 -14.71 -14.63
N LYS A 45 3.92 -14.04 -15.09
CA LYS A 45 3.87 -12.57 -15.11
C LYS A 45 3.81 -11.99 -13.70
N ARG A 46 3.10 -12.66 -12.79
CA ARG A 46 3.04 -12.30 -11.37
C ARG A 46 4.41 -12.35 -10.72
N ALA A 47 5.15 -13.44 -10.91
CA ALA A 47 6.51 -13.59 -10.39
C ALA A 47 7.45 -12.49 -10.90
N ARG A 48 7.43 -12.21 -12.21
CA ARG A 48 8.22 -11.12 -12.80
C ARG A 48 7.88 -9.74 -12.24
N ALA A 49 6.60 -9.45 -11.99
CA ALA A 49 6.21 -8.18 -11.39
C ALA A 49 6.75 -8.03 -9.96
N ILE A 50 6.67 -9.10 -9.16
CA ILE A 50 7.20 -9.13 -7.78
C ILE A 50 8.72 -8.96 -7.78
N GLU A 51 9.41 -9.71 -8.65
CA GLU A 51 10.86 -9.63 -8.79
C GLU A 51 11.28 -8.21 -9.20
N ALA A 52 10.68 -7.65 -10.24
CA ALA A 52 10.95 -6.28 -10.66
C ALA A 52 10.73 -5.29 -9.51
N PHE A 53 9.64 -5.40 -8.76
CA PHE A 53 9.45 -4.51 -7.61
C PHE A 53 10.52 -4.66 -6.54
N GLN A 54 11.06 -5.85 -6.31
CA GLN A 54 12.09 -6.06 -5.30
C GLN A 54 13.47 -5.60 -5.77
N SER A 55 13.88 -5.97 -6.98
CA SER A 55 15.24 -5.76 -7.49
C SER A 55 15.43 -4.49 -8.31
N ASP A 56 14.41 -4.03 -9.03
CA ASP A 56 14.53 -2.92 -9.99
C ASP A 56 14.48 -1.55 -9.27
N PRO A 57 15.56 -0.76 -9.26
CA PRO A 57 15.57 0.57 -8.62
C PRO A 57 14.51 1.56 -9.14
N PRO A 58 14.25 1.71 -10.46
CA PRO A 58 13.24 2.65 -10.96
C PRO A 58 11.82 2.27 -10.54
N THR A 59 11.53 0.98 -10.34
CA THR A 59 10.22 0.53 -9.86
C THR A 59 10.04 0.87 -8.38
N THR A 60 9.31 1.94 -8.11
CA THR A 60 9.16 2.50 -6.74
C THR A 60 7.78 2.27 -6.13
N VAL A 61 6.77 1.98 -6.94
CA VAL A 61 5.38 1.80 -6.49
C VAL A 61 4.85 0.42 -6.89
N PHE A 62 4.17 -0.23 -5.96
CA PHE A 62 3.43 -1.47 -6.23
C PHE A 62 1.96 -1.29 -5.90
N LEU A 63 1.12 -1.41 -6.93
CA LEU A 63 -0.34 -1.27 -6.83
C LEU A 63 -0.97 -2.65 -6.59
N LEU A 64 -1.68 -2.81 -5.48
CA LEU A 64 -2.32 -4.05 -5.10
C LEU A 64 -3.80 -3.82 -4.79
N SER A 65 -4.63 -4.76 -5.23
CA SER A 65 -5.94 -4.90 -4.60
C SER A 65 -5.78 -5.53 -3.21
N MET A 66 -6.62 -5.16 -2.26
CA MET A 66 -6.68 -5.77 -0.93
C MET A 66 -6.76 -7.31 -1.00
N ARG A 67 -7.56 -7.82 -1.93
CA ARG A 67 -7.68 -9.28 -2.17
C ARG A 67 -6.39 -9.90 -2.70
N SER A 68 -5.65 -9.20 -3.57
CA SER A 68 -4.38 -9.71 -4.11
C SER A 68 -3.22 -9.59 -3.11
N GLY A 69 -3.31 -8.66 -2.16
CA GLY A 69 -2.38 -8.52 -1.04
C GLY A 69 -2.48 -9.63 0.01
N ALA A 70 -3.64 -10.28 0.12
CA ALA A 70 -3.86 -11.44 0.98
C ALA A 70 -3.15 -12.71 0.47
N VAL A 71 -2.86 -12.79 -0.83
CA VAL A 71 -2.17 -13.93 -1.46
C VAL A 71 -0.70 -13.88 -1.07
N GLY A 72 -0.14 -14.99 -0.55
CA GLY A 72 1.18 -15.09 0.11
C GLY A 72 2.43 -14.65 -0.67
N ILE A 73 2.52 -13.38 -1.03
CA ILE A 73 3.63 -12.75 -1.75
C ILE A 73 4.62 -12.12 -0.77
N ASN A 74 5.90 -12.07 -1.13
CA ASN A 74 6.94 -11.43 -0.31
C ASN A 74 7.29 -10.06 -0.91
N LEU A 75 7.12 -8.97 -0.13
CA LEU A 75 7.32 -7.60 -0.61
C LEU A 75 8.22 -6.80 0.36
N THR A 76 9.31 -7.44 0.82
CA THR A 76 10.28 -6.89 1.78
C THR A 76 11.10 -5.72 1.23
N ALA A 77 10.96 -5.33 -0.04
CA ALA A 77 11.62 -4.12 -0.54
C ALA A 77 10.87 -2.83 -0.15
N ALA A 78 9.60 -2.93 0.28
CA ALA A 78 8.78 -1.76 0.59
C ALA A 78 9.00 -1.25 2.02
N SER A 79 9.26 0.06 2.14
CA SER A 79 9.35 0.79 3.41
C SER A 79 8.06 1.56 3.73
N HIS A 80 7.19 1.76 2.75
CA HIS A 80 5.94 2.48 2.92
C HIS A 80 4.74 1.62 2.49
N VAL A 81 3.67 1.68 3.28
CA VAL A 81 2.39 1.05 2.97
C VAL A 81 1.30 2.11 3.03
N TYR A 82 0.56 2.28 1.95
CA TYR A 82 -0.57 3.19 1.84
C TYR A 82 -1.86 2.41 1.69
N LEU A 83 -2.81 2.64 2.59
CA LEU A 83 -4.14 2.06 2.60
C LEU A 83 -5.11 3.17 2.21
N LEU A 84 -5.57 3.17 0.95
CA LEU A 84 -6.35 4.27 0.38
C LEU A 84 -7.76 4.38 0.97
N GLU A 85 -8.26 3.28 1.51
CA GLU A 85 -9.62 3.14 2.01
C GLU A 85 -9.61 2.32 3.29
N PRO A 86 -10.55 2.56 4.23
CA PRO A 86 -10.74 1.69 5.38
C PRO A 86 -11.15 0.28 4.93
N CYS A 87 -10.41 -0.74 5.35
CA CYS A 87 -10.84 -2.12 5.15
C CYS A 87 -11.81 -2.51 6.27
N LEU A 88 -12.98 -3.05 5.91
CA LEU A 88 -13.96 -3.54 6.89
C LEU A 88 -13.44 -4.74 7.68
N ASN A 89 -12.48 -5.48 7.13
CA ASN A 89 -11.88 -6.64 7.77
C ASN A 89 -10.44 -6.31 8.22
N PRO A 90 -10.21 -6.09 9.53
CA PRO A 90 -8.88 -5.74 10.03
C PRO A 90 -7.84 -6.84 9.78
N ALA A 91 -8.25 -8.11 9.76
CA ALA A 91 -7.34 -9.23 9.52
C ALA A 91 -6.77 -9.22 8.09
N LEU A 92 -7.57 -8.80 7.09
CA LEU A 92 -7.08 -8.64 5.71
C LEU A 92 -6.05 -7.51 5.60
N GLU A 93 -6.27 -6.43 6.34
CA GLU A 93 -5.35 -5.29 6.37
C GLU A 93 -4.02 -5.68 7.03
N GLU A 94 -4.08 -6.32 8.20
CA GLU A 94 -2.90 -6.80 8.91
C GLU A 94 -2.12 -7.80 8.06
N GLN A 95 -2.82 -8.71 7.38
CA GLN A 95 -2.18 -9.64 6.45
C GLN A 95 -1.49 -8.93 5.29
N ALA A 96 -2.08 -7.86 4.74
CA ALA A 96 -1.49 -7.06 3.68
C ALA A 96 -0.24 -6.30 4.17
N ILE A 97 -0.31 -5.70 5.37
CA ILE A 97 0.82 -5.03 6.02
C ILE A 97 1.96 -6.03 6.30
N GLY A 98 1.62 -7.24 6.78
CA GLY A 98 2.57 -8.32 7.05
C GLY A 98 3.33 -8.84 5.81
N ARG A 99 2.94 -8.43 4.59
CA ARG A 99 3.71 -8.71 3.36
C ARG A 99 4.93 -7.81 3.21
N ALA A 100 4.85 -6.58 3.73
CA ALA A 100 5.98 -5.65 3.80
C ALA A 100 6.74 -5.78 5.13
N TRP A 101 5.99 -5.92 6.23
CA TRP A 101 6.55 -6.12 7.56
C TRP A 101 6.80 -7.60 7.81
N ARG A 102 7.94 -8.09 7.34
CA ARG A 102 8.36 -9.49 7.47
C ARG A 102 9.78 -9.61 8.05
N MET A 103 10.07 -10.73 8.70
CA MET A 103 11.41 -11.06 9.18
C MET A 103 12.44 -10.95 8.03
N GLY A 104 13.53 -10.21 8.26
CA GLY A 104 14.56 -9.91 7.26
C GLY A 104 14.48 -8.51 6.64
N GLN A 105 13.40 -7.75 6.89
CA GLN A 105 13.33 -6.34 6.52
C GLN A 105 14.23 -5.50 7.46
N GLN A 106 15.16 -4.73 6.89
CA GLN A 106 16.06 -3.86 7.67
C GLN A 106 15.53 -2.42 7.82
N ARG A 107 14.55 -2.03 6.99
CA ARG A 107 14.02 -0.67 6.96
C ARG A 107 12.75 -0.55 7.80
N LYS A 108 12.58 0.57 8.51
CA LYS A 108 11.33 0.86 9.23
C LYS A 108 10.16 0.94 8.25
N VAL A 109 9.15 0.10 8.43
CA VAL A 109 7.92 0.12 7.63
C VAL A 109 6.96 1.16 8.21
N THR A 110 6.53 2.11 7.38
CA THR A 110 5.55 3.14 7.75
C THR A 110 4.22 2.86 7.07
N VAL A 111 3.17 2.62 7.85
CA VAL A 111 1.81 2.42 7.35
C VAL A 111 1.01 3.73 7.47
N LYS A 112 0.38 4.15 6.37
CA LYS A 112 -0.50 5.32 6.30
C LYS A 112 -1.88 4.89 5.84
N ARG A 113 -2.89 5.28 6.61
CA ARG A 113 -4.30 5.00 6.34
C ARG A 113 -5.01 6.28 5.93
N PHE A 114 -5.79 6.20 4.88
CA PHE A 114 -6.58 7.31 4.37
C PHE A 114 -8.05 7.12 4.75
N TYR A 115 -8.62 8.18 5.31
CA TYR A 115 -10.02 8.24 5.72
C TYR A 115 -10.66 9.46 5.08
N VAL A 116 -11.84 9.27 4.49
CA VAL A 116 -12.66 10.37 3.99
C VAL A 116 -13.59 10.82 5.11
N LYS A 117 -13.46 12.07 5.53
CA LYS A 117 -14.43 12.68 6.44
C LYS A 117 -15.63 13.16 5.62
N VAL A 118 -16.76 12.48 5.76
CA VAL A 118 -18.02 12.96 5.17
C VAL A 118 -18.62 14.01 6.10
N SER A 119 -18.60 15.29 5.71
CA SER A 119 -19.33 16.33 6.43
C SER A 119 -20.77 16.37 5.94
N SER A 120 -21.73 16.06 6.80
CA SER A 120 -23.17 15.97 6.49
C SER A 120 -23.87 17.33 6.27
N ARG A 121 -23.15 18.39 5.90
CA ARG A 121 -23.75 19.70 5.61
C ARG A 121 -23.22 20.20 4.27
N GLY A 122 -24.16 20.40 3.34
CA GLY A 122 -23.88 20.75 1.95
C GLY A 122 -23.03 22.01 1.83
N SER A 123 -21.88 21.86 1.18
CA SER A 123 -21.32 22.77 0.17
C SER A 123 -20.00 22.15 -0.30
N SER A 124 -19.87 21.96 -1.62
CA SER A 124 -18.67 21.64 -2.40
C SER A 124 -17.52 20.95 -1.65
N SER A 125 -17.49 19.63 -1.69
CA SER A 125 -16.49 18.79 -1.04
C SER A 125 -15.11 18.92 -1.70
N VAL A 126 -14.28 19.83 -1.19
CA VAL A 126 -12.83 19.70 -1.32
C VAL A 126 -12.37 18.49 -0.50
N LEU A 127 -11.82 17.52 -1.23
CA LEU A 127 -11.32 16.24 -0.75
C LEU A 127 -10.17 16.45 0.24
N ASN A 128 -10.46 16.65 1.53
CA ASN A 128 -9.43 16.83 2.53
C ASN A 128 -8.96 15.46 3.03
N LEU A 129 -7.87 14.98 2.44
CA LEU A 129 -7.19 13.73 2.76
C LEU A 129 -6.45 13.90 4.09
N LEU A 130 -7.16 13.77 5.21
CA LEU A 130 -6.55 13.86 6.54
C LEU A 130 -5.65 12.65 6.79
N LEU A 131 -4.35 12.85 6.62
CA LEU A 131 -3.28 11.97 7.06
C LEU A 131 -3.20 12.01 8.59
N PHE A 132 -3.90 11.12 9.28
CA PHE A 132 -3.57 10.85 10.68
C PHE A 132 -2.41 9.84 10.72
N PRO A 133 -1.21 10.24 11.17
CA PRO A 133 -0.20 9.28 11.55
C PRO A 133 -0.73 8.56 12.79
N CYS A 134 -1.14 7.29 12.65
CA CYS A 134 -1.45 6.46 13.79
C CYS A 134 -0.12 6.15 14.51
N SER A 135 0.20 6.96 15.51
CA SER A 135 1.34 6.81 16.41
C SER A 135 1.05 5.71 17.44
N CYS A 136 1.06 4.45 16.98
CA CYS A 136 1.17 3.29 17.88
C CYS A 136 2.37 2.46 17.45
N LEU A 137 3.57 2.94 17.76
CA LEU A 137 4.79 2.13 17.69
C LEU A 137 5.75 2.57 18.81
N SER A 138 5.24 2.54 20.03
CA SER A 138 6.03 2.53 21.26
C SER A 138 5.13 2.05 22.40
N GLY A 139 5.20 0.75 22.68
CA GLY A 139 4.78 0.09 23.92
C GLY A 139 3.40 0.44 24.48
N LEU A 140 2.39 -0.36 24.16
CA LEU A 140 1.28 -0.74 25.04
C LEU A 140 0.48 -1.84 24.33
N GLU A 141 0.16 -2.89 25.08
CA GLU A 141 -0.50 -4.12 24.65
C GLU A 141 -1.65 -3.92 23.65
N CYS A 142 -1.66 -4.72 22.58
CA CYS A 142 -2.84 -4.91 21.75
C CYS A 142 -3.46 -6.26 22.11
N ASP A 143 -4.50 -6.20 22.95
CA ASP A 143 -5.22 -7.28 23.61
C ASP A 143 -6.12 -8.13 22.66
N ARG A 144 -5.66 -8.42 21.44
CA ARG A 144 -6.40 -9.25 20.47
C ARG A 144 -5.56 -10.31 19.76
N CYS A 145 -4.56 -10.82 20.46
CA CYS A 145 -4.02 -12.15 20.21
C CYS A 145 -4.51 -13.09 21.31
N ALA A 146 -5.67 -13.71 21.10
CA ALA A 146 -6.05 -14.97 21.72
C ALA A 146 -6.16 -16.02 20.60
#